data_AF-A0A351K9N3-F1
#
_entry.id   AF-A0A351K9N3-F1
#
_cell.length_a   1.000
_cell.length_b   1.000
_cell.length_c   1.000
_cell.angle_alpha   90.00
_cell.angle_beta   90.00
_cell.angle_gamma   90.00
#
_symmetry.space_group_name_H-M   'P 1'
#
loop_
_entity.id
_entity.type
_entity.pdbx_description
1 polymer ?
#
loop_
_entity_poly.entity_id
_entity_poly.type
_entity_poly.pdbx_seq_one_letter_code
_entity_poly.pdbx_strand_id
1 'polypeptide(L)'
;MTMPEANDIKGVDTPPTVTNSATDVLGKSKIFTPEVINDIHVKAELGRYRMRGFSMFKKIPHWDELVFLPGTLTRFVIEGYREKCETRTVIGARFAHKPLELDIPVYITGMSFGALSIEAKSALAKGASMAGTATCSGEGGMIP
;
A
#
# COMPACT_ATOMS: atom_id res chain seq x y z
N MET A 1 9.18 33.42 -22.03
CA MET A 1 9.00 32.07 -22.60
C MET A 1 7.81 31.47 -21.86
N THR A 2 6.63 31.58 -22.46
CA THR A 2 5.33 31.23 -21.86
C THR A 2 5.13 29.72 -21.84
N MET A 3 4.66 29.19 -20.69
CA MET A 3 4.33 27.77 -20.52
C MET A 3 3.14 27.39 -21.42
N PRO A 4 3.15 26.22 -22.07
CA PRO A 4 1.99 25.74 -22.82
C PRO A 4 0.85 25.33 -21.87
N GLU A 5 -0.39 25.60 -22.28
CA GLU A 5 -1.62 25.26 -21.55
C GLU A 5 -1.79 23.74 -21.39
N ALA A 6 -2.44 23.35 -20.28
CA ALA A 6 -2.71 21.96 -19.89
C ALA A 6 -3.64 21.17 -20.85
N ASN A 7 -4.02 21.74 -22.00
CA ASN A 7 -4.91 21.12 -22.99
C ASN A 7 -4.17 20.33 -24.08
N ASP A 8 -2.83 20.35 -24.12
CA ASP A 8 -2.04 19.66 -25.14
C ASP A 8 -1.60 18.23 -24.78
N ILE A 9 -2.09 17.68 -23.67
CA ILE A 9 -1.82 16.29 -23.28
C ILE A 9 -2.75 15.38 -24.10
N LYS A 10 -2.27 14.91 -25.26
CA LYS A 10 -2.94 13.85 -26.02
C LYS A 10 -3.16 12.65 -25.09
N GLY A 11 -4.41 12.22 -24.96
CA GLY A 11 -4.77 11.02 -24.21
C GLY A 11 -3.90 9.86 -24.68
N VAL A 12 -3.28 9.15 -23.73
CA VAL A 12 -2.63 7.87 -24.02
C VAL A 12 -3.73 6.92 -24.43
N ASP A 13 -3.61 6.32 -25.62
CA ASP A 13 -4.45 5.20 -26.02
C ASP A 13 -4.21 4.05 -25.04
N THR A 14 -5.04 3.97 -24.01
CA THR A 14 -5.03 2.84 -23.08
C THR A 14 -5.36 1.61 -23.92
N PRO A 15 -4.50 0.57 -23.96
CA PRO A 15 -4.88 -0.68 -24.58
C PRO A 15 -6.21 -1.12 -23.98
N PRO A 16 -7.14 -1.69 -24.77
CA PRO A 16 -8.44 -2.08 -24.26
C PRO A 16 -8.20 -2.92 -23.01
N THR A 17 -8.72 -2.47 -21.88
CA THR A 17 -8.69 -3.22 -20.62
C THR A 17 -9.15 -4.61 -20.98
N VAL A 18 -8.25 -5.59 -20.87
CA VAL A 18 -8.58 -7.00 -21.05
C VAL A 18 -9.48 -7.32 -19.88
N THR A 19 -10.78 -7.02 -20.05
CA THR A 19 -11.80 -7.32 -19.07
C THR A 19 -11.83 -8.83 -18.95
N ASN A 20 -11.54 -9.30 -17.73
CA ASN A 20 -11.62 -10.68 -17.26
C ASN A 20 -12.35 -11.61 -18.22
N SER A 21 -11.58 -12.38 -18.99
CA SER A 21 -12.06 -13.56 -19.68
C SER A 21 -12.82 -14.46 -18.70
N ALA A 22 -13.97 -14.99 -19.10
CA ALA A 22 -14.82 -15.87 -18.29
C ALA A 22 -14.14 -17.20 -17.86
N THR A 23 -12.88 -17.39 -18.21
CA THR A 23 -12.06 -18.58 -17.94
C THR A 23 -11.15 -18.44 -16.72
N ASP A 24 -10.97 -17.23 -16.18
CA ASP A 24 -10.14 -17.01 -14.99
C ASP A 24 -10.96 -17.28 -13.73
N VAL A 25 -11.04 -18.55 -13.35
CA VAL A 25 -11.66 -18.95 -12.08
C VAL A 25 -10.78 -18.43 -10.94
N LEU A 26 -11.08 -17.24 -10.44
CA LEU A 26 -10.52 -16.74 -9.19
C LEU A 26 -10.70 -17.81 -8.11
N GLY A 27 -9.59 -18.26 -7.53
CA GLY A 27 -9.61 -19.22 -6.44
C GLY A 27 -10.51 -18.75 -5.30
N LYS A 28 -11.26 -19.66 -4.68
CA LYS A 28 -12.10 -19.33 -3.53
C LYS A 28 -11.21 -19.05 -2.32
N SER A 29 -10.82 -17.79 -2.14
CA SER A 29 -10.14 -17.36 -0.92
C SER A 29 -11.17 -17.18 0.17
N LYS A 30 -10.82 -17.67 1.36
CA LYS A 30 -11.52 -17.27 2.56
C LYS A 30 -11.36 -15.73 2.70
N ILE A 31 -10.15 -15.16 2.59
CA ILE A 31 -9.85 -13.71 2.85
C ILE A 31 -10.29 -12.74 1.74
N PHE A 32 -10.29 -13.20 0.50
CA PHE A 32 -10.53 -12.34 -0.65
C PHE A 32 -11.67 -12.93 -1.45
N THR A 33 -12.89 -12.76 -0.93
CA THR A 33 -14.07 -13.15 -1.68
C THR A 33 -14.22 -12.25 -2.91
N PRO A 34 -14.89 -12.70 -3.98
CA PRO A 34 -15.10 -11.89 -5.18
C PRO A 34 -15.70 -10.52 -4.88
N GLU A 35 -16.53 -10.41 -3.84
CA GLU A 35 -17.14 -9.16 -3.40
C GLU A 35 -16.10 -8.21 -2.77
N VAL A 36 -15.18 -8.75 -1.96
CA VAL A 36 -14.07 -7.98 -1.36
C VAL A 36 -13.08 -7.53 -2.42
N ILE A 37 -12.75 -8.39 -3.39
CA ILE A 37 -11.85 -8.05 -4.50
C ILE A 37 -12.46 -6.96 -5.38
N ASN A 38 -13.74 -7.10 -5.73
CA ASN A 38 -14.47 -6.09 -6.47
C ASN A 38 -14.50 -4.75 -5.72
N ASP A 39 -14.70 -4.78 -4.41
CA ASP A 39 -14.67 -3.58 -3.56
C ASP A 39 -13.27 -2.93 -3.52
N ILE A 40 -12.19 -3.72 -3.50
CA ILE A 40 -10.81 -3.22 -3.60
C ILE A 40 -10.57 -2.53 -4.95
N HIS A 41 -10.96 -3.15 -6.07
CA HIS A 41 -10.79 -2.56 -7.40
C HIS A 41 -11.58 -1.25 -7.54
N VAL A 42 -12.83 -1.25 -7.07
CA VAL A 42 -13.68 -0.06 -7.09
C VAL A 42 -13.12 1.05 -6.20
N LYS A 43 -12.55 0.73 -5.03
CA LYS A 43 -11.84 1.70 -4.17
C LYS A 43 -10.58 2.26 -4.82
N ALA A 44 -9.82 1.42 -5.52
CA ALA A 44 -8.61 1.83 -6.23
C ALA A 44 -8.92 2.79 -7.40
N GLU A 45 -10.02 2.57 -8.12
CA GLU A 45 -10.46 3.46 -9.20
C GLU A 45 -11.12 4.75 -8.68
N LEU A 46 -11.94 4.67 -7.63
CA LEU A 46 -12.67 5.83 -7.11
C LEU A 46 -11.81 6.74 -6.22
N GLY A 47 -10.73 6.23 -5.62
CA GLY A 47 -9.93 6.94 -4.63
C GLY A 47 -10.71 7.33 -3.35
N ARG A 48 -11.90 6.76 -3.14
CA ARG A 48 -12.81 7.02 -2.00
C ARG A 48 -13.49 5.71 -1.55
N TYR A 49 -13.88 5.62 -0.28
CA TYR A 49 -14.36 4.36 0.32
C TYR A 49 -15.82 4.02 -0.03
N ARG A 50 -16.09 2.77 -0.46
CA ARG A 50 -17.43 2.17 -0.60
C ARG A 50 -17.71 1.26 0.61
N MET A 51 -18.90 1.35 1.21
CA MET A 51 -19.22 0.68 2.49
C MET A 51 -19.95 -0.66 2.29
N ARG A 52 -19.28 -1.84 2.37
CA ARG A 52 -19.81 -3.15 2.90
C ARG A 52 -18.79 -4.33 2.90
N GLY A 53 -18.87 -5.25 3.88
CA GLY A 53 -18.06 -6.49 4.05
C GLY A 53 -18.83 -7.80 3.74
N PHE A 54 -18.27 -9.00 3.59
CA PHE A 54 -17.15 -9.64 4.31
C PHE A 54 -16.57 -10.88 3.59
N SER A 55 -15.49 -11.40 4.19
CA SER A 55 -14.68 -12.57 3.85
C SER A 55 -14.37 -13.47 5.10
N MET A 56 -13.88 -14.71 4.87
CA MET A 56 -12.99 -15.64 5.62
C MET A 56 -13.51 -16.62 6.67
N PHE A 57 -13.36 -17.94 6.40
CA PHE A 57 -13.76 -19.06 7.28
C PHE A 57 -12.64 -19.75 8.11
N LYS A 58 -11.57 -19.05 8.50
CA LYS A 58 -10.69 -19.45 9.63
C LYS A 58 -10.62 -18.19 10.49
N LYS A 59 -10.78 -18.29 11.82
CA LYS A 59 -10.58 -17.12 12.70
C LYS A 59 -9.11 -16.71 12.60
N ILE A 60 -8.81 -15.78 11.71
CA ILE A 60 -7.57 -15.02 11.81
C ILE A 60 -7.75 -14.13 13.04
N PRO A 61 -6.75 -14.04 13.94
CA PRO A 61 -6.76 -13.01 14.97
C PRO A 61 -6.94 -11.67 14.27
N HIS A 62 -8.14 -11.13 14.36
CA HIS A 62 -8.51 -9.89 13.71
C HIS A 62 -7.98 -8.74 14.57
N TRP A 63 -7.72 -7.58 13.97
CA TRP A 63 -7.32 -6.40 14.73
C TRP A 63 -8.36 -6.00 15.78
N ASP A 64 -9.63 -6.40 15.58
CA ASP A 64 -10.73 -6.22 16.54
C ASP A 64 -10.59 -7.06 17.81
N GLU A 65 -9.73 -8.09 17.80
CA GLU A 65 -9.44 -8.90 19.00
C GLU A 65 -8.29 -8.29 19.84
N LEU A 66 -7.70 -7.17 19.39
CA LEU A 66 -6.64 -6.46 20.11
C LEU A 66 -7.23 -5.28 20.89
N VAL A 67 -6.93 -5.22 22.19
CA VAL A 67 -7.24 -4.06 23.04
C VAL A 67 -5.94 -3.32 23.35
N PHE A 68 -5.86 -2.07 22.89
CA PHE A 68 -4.76 -1.17 23.24
C PHE A 68 -5.08 -0.47 24.56
N LEU A 69 -4.20 -0.60 25.54
CA LEU A 69 -4.31 0.14 26.79
C LEU A 69 -3.92 1.61 26.54
N PRO A 70 -4.78 2.58 26.88
CA PRO A 70 -4.43 3.99 26.71
C PRO A 70 -3.26 4.36 27.61
N GLY A 71 -2.33 5.16 27.08
CA GLY A 71 -1.12 5.56 27.79
C GLY A 71 -1.35 6.47 29.01
N THR A 72 -2.58 6.95 29.23
CA THR A 72 -2.95 7.87 30.32
C THR A 72 -2.66 7.33 31.71
N LEU A 73 -2.53 6.01 31.86
CA LEU A 73 -2.21 5.36 33.13
C LEU A 73 -0.71 5.45 33.51
N THR A 74 0.19 5.62 32.55
CA THR A 74 1.65 5.57 32.80
C THR A 74 2.41 6.82 32.37
N ARG A 75 1.87 7.63 31.46
CA ARG A 75 2.48 8.90 31.00
C ARG A 75 1.43 9.86 30.46
N PHE A 76 1.76 11.15 30.45
CA PHE A 76 0.94 12.12 29.73
C PHE A 76 0.93 11.78 28.24
N VAL A 77 -0.27 11.83 27.65
CA VAL A 77 -0.46 11.59 26.22
C VAL A 77 0.10 12.80 25.47
N ILE A 78 0.70 12.53 24.31
CA ILE A 78 1.20 13.57 23.42
C ILE A 78 0.06 14.53 23.06
N GLU A 79 0.28 15.81 23.25
CA GLU A 79 -0.67 16.85 22.87
C GLU A 79 -0.35 17.31 21.45
N GLY A 80 -1.21 16.98 20.48
CA GLY A 80 -0.92 17.19 19.04
C GLY A 80 -0.66 18.65 18.62
N TYR A 81 -1.04 19.64 19.44
CA TYR A 81 -0.71 21.05 19.21
C TYR A 81 0.64 21.47 19.78
N ARG A 82 1.16 20.76 20.79
CA ARG A 82 2.45 21.08 21.45
C ARG A 82 3.58 20.19 20.99
N GLU A 83 3.29 18.93 20.70
CA GLU A 83 4.26 17.89 20.40
C GLU A 83 3.90 17.18 19.09
N LYS A 84 4.90 17.01 18.22
CA LYS A 84 4.73 16.24 16.99
C LYS A 84 4.88 14.75 17.29
N CYS A 85 3.95 13.95 16.80
CA CYS A 85 4.08 12.50 16.81
C CYS A 85 5.13 12.09 15.77
N GLU A 86 6.30 11.65 16.21
CA GLU A 86 7.34 11.14 15.32
C GLU A 86 7.05 9.69 14.96
N THR A 87 6.84 9.42 13.68
CA THR A 87 6.59 8.09 13.11
C THR A 87 7.85 7.45 12.52
N ARG A 88 8.97 8.16 12.57
CA ARG A 88 10.24 7.72 12.03
C ARG A 88 10.64 6.39 12.66
N THR A 89 10.96 5.42 11.82
CA THR A 89 11.28 4.06 12.21
C THR A 89 12.62 3.68 11.65
N VAL A 90 13.52 3.20 12.52
CA VAL A 90 14.85 2.74 12.13
C VAL A 90 14.95 1.24 12.36
N ILE A 91 15.09 0.49 11.27
CA ILE A 91 15.25 -0.97 11.30
C ILE A 91 16.74 -1.30 11.27
N GLY A 92 17.18 -2.13 12.24
CA GLY A 92 18.59 -2.55 12.34
C GLY A 92 19.48 -1.61 13.14
N ALA A 93 18.93 -0.62 13.86
CA ALA A 93 19.67 0.40 14.60
C ALA A 93 20.76 -0.13 15.57
N ARG A 94 20.64 -1.37 16.05
CA ARG A 94 21.55 -1.93 17.05
C ARG A 94 22.81 -2.59 16.47
N PHE A 95 22.72 -3.22 15.30
CA PHE A 95 23.79 -4.09 14.77
C PHE A 95 24.06 -3.93 13.28
N ALA A 96 23.19 -3.27 12.52
CA ALA A 96 23.40 -3.10 11.09
C ALA A 96 24.44 -2.01 10.82
N HIS A 97 25.42 -2.30 9.95
CA HIS A 97 26.37 -1.29 9.47
C HIS A 97 25.67 -0.14 8.72
N LYS A 98 24.56 -0.43 8.05
CA LYS A 98 23.69 0.54 7.38
C LYS A 98 22.24 0.25 7.79
N PRO A 99 21.74 0.90 8.85
CA PRO A 99 20.35 0.74 9.26
C PRO A 99 19.42 1.34 8.21
N LEU A 100 18.22 0.77 8.10
CA LEU A 100 17.18 1.27 7.21
C LEU A 100 16.36 2.32 7.97
N GLU A 101 16.38 3.55 7.48
CA GLU A 101 15.61 4.66 8.04
C GLU A 101 14.37 4.91 7.19
N LEU A 102 13.22 4.98 7.85
CA LEU A 102 11.91 5.23 7.23
C LEU A 102 11.22 6.37 7.98
N ASP A 103 10.53 7.25 7.28
CA ASP A 103 9.75 8.33 7.90
C ASP A 103 8.46 7.82 8.56
N ILE A 104 7.97 6.65 8.13
CA ILE A 104 6.75 6.01 8.63
C ILE A 104 6.98 4.52 8.94
N PRO A 105 6.21 3.92 9.88
CA PRO A 105 6.36 2.51 10.28
C PRO A 105 5.67 1.54 9.31
N VAL A 106 5.65 1.86 8.02
CA VAL A 106 4.99 1.06 6.97
C VAL A 106 5.89 1.08 5.76
N TYR A 107 6.23 -0.08 5.22
CA TYR A 107 6.99 -0.21 3.97
C TYR A 107 6.29 -1.20 3.03
N ILE A 108 6.57 -1.11 1.74
CA ILE A 108 5.96 -1.96 0.72
C ILE A 108 6.80 -3.25 0.60
N THR A 109 6.19 -4.39 0.91
CA THR A 109 6.86 -5.69 0.83
C THR A 109 7.14 -6.11 -0.61
N GLY A 110 8.06 -7.06 -0.77
CA GLY A 110 8.57 -7.52 -2.05
C GLY A 110 7.52 -8.29 -2.85
N MET A 111 7.31 -7.86 -4.10
CA MET A 111 6.57 -8.60 -5.12
C MET A 111 7.47 -8.74 -6.34
N SER A 112 7.57 -9.95 -6.90
CA SER A 112 8.57 -10.23 -7.93
C SER A 112 8.29 -9.48 -9.25
N PHE A 113 9.36 -9.17 -9.97
CA PHE A 113 9.29 -8.81 -11.38
C PHE A 113 8.69 -10.00 -12.15
N GLY A 114 7.60 -9.78 -12.87
CA GLY A 114 6.79 -10.84 -13.50
C GLY A 114 5.49 -11.16 -12.78
N ALA A 115 5.40 -10.95 -11.46
CA ALA A 115 4.12 -10.98 -10.73
C ALA A 115 3.37 -9.63 -10.82
N LEU A 116 4.12 -8.55 -11.03
CA LEU A 116 3.60 -7.20 -11.27
C LEU A 116 4.11 -6.66 -12.60
N SER A 117 3.33 -5.77 -13.21
CA SER A 117 3.76 -5.00 -14.38
C SER A 117 4.90 -4.03 -14.03
N ILE A 118 5.65 -3.61 -15.04
CA ILE A 118 6.74 -2.66 -14.89
C ILE A 118 6.24 -1.29 -14.39
N GLU A 119 5.06 -0.89 -14.84
CA GLU A 119 4.38 0.35 -14.44
C GLU A 119 3.97 0.27 -12.97
N ALA A 120 3.39 -0.85 -12.54
CA ALA A 120 2.97 -1.06 -11.15
C ALA A 120 4.17 -0.99 -10.20
N LYS A 121 5.26 -1.67 -10.54
CA LYS A 121 6.49 -1.65 -9.72
C LYS A 121 7.14 -0.25 -9.68
N SER A 122 7.12 0.46 -10.81
CA SER A 122 7.59 1.85 -10.90
C SER A 122 6.73 2.81 -10.07
N ALA A 123 5.40 2.64 -10.10
CA ALA A 123 4.47 3.42 -9.31
C ALA A 123 4.65 3.18 -7.80
N LEU A 124 4.83 1.93 -7.38
CA LEU A 124 5.10 1.58 -5.98
C LEU A 124 6.43 2.19 -5.50
N ALA A 125 7.48 2.16 -6.33
CA ALA A 125 8.77 2.77 -5.98
C ALA A 125 8.68 4.29 -5.83
N LYS A 126 7.98 4.96 -6.76
CA LYS A 126 7.74 6.41 -6.68
C LYS A 126 6.90 6.76 -5.45
N GLY A 127 5.81 6.03 -5.22
CA GLY A 127 4.94 6.22 -4.07
C GLY A 127 5.65 6.00 -2.73
N ALA A 128 6.48 4.95 -2.62
CA ALA A 128 7.30 4.70 -1.45
C ALA A 128 8.25 5.88 -1.18
N SER A 129 8.96 6.33 -2.22
CA SER A 129 9.91 7.45 -2.11
C SER A 129 9.21 8.75 -1.68
N MET A 130 8.03 9.03 -2.24
CA MET A 130 7.22 10.20 -1.85
C MET A 130 6.70 10.13 -0.41
N ALA A 131 6.37 8.93 0.06
CA ALA A 131 5.90 8.68 1.41
C ALA A 131 7.03 8.54 2.46
N GLY A 132 8.29 8.70 2.04
CA GLY A 132 9.45 8.55 2.93
C GLY A 132 9.66 7.12 3.41
N THR A 133 9.23 6.13 2.63
CA THR A 133 9.37 4.71 2.97
C THR A 133 10.06 3.89 1.88
N ALA A 134 10.34 2.64 2.18
CA ALA A 134 11.02 1.71 1.30
C ALA A 134 10.04 0.80 0.55
N THR A 135 10.51 0.29 -0.58
CA THR A 135 9.91 -0.85 -1.28
C THR A 135 10.97 -1.92 -1.49
N CYS A 136 10.56 -3.19 -1.51
CA CYS A 136 11.45 -4.31 -1.79
C CYS A 136 11.23 -4.84 -3.22
N SER A 137 12.31 -5.21 -3.90
CA SER A 137 12.26 -5.69 -5.29
C SER A 137 11.66 -7.09 -5.44
N GLY A 138 11.63 -7.89 -4.37
CA GLY A 138 11.27 -9.31 -4.41
C GLY A 138 12.29 -10.14 -5.21
N GLU A 139 11.92 -11.38 -5.54
CA GLU A 139 12.85 -12.35 -6.17
C GLU A 139 13.21 -12.05 -7.64
N GLY A 140 12.44 -11.21 -8.32
CA GLY A 140 12.56 -11.01 -9.78
C GLY A 140 13.61 -9.98 -10.21
N GLY A 141 14.42 -9.46 -9.29
CA GLY A 141 15.39 -8.41 -9.57
C GLY A 141 14.79 -6.99 -9.64
N MET A 142 15.65 -6.02 -9.91
CA MET A 142 15.33 -4.59 -9.93
C MET A 142 15.24 -4.09 -11.37
N ILE A 143 14.21 -3.29 -11.65
CA ILE A 143 14.11 -2.56 -12.92
C ILE A 143 15.18 -1.44 -12.89
N PRO A 144 15.93 -1.21 -13.98
CA PRO A 144 16.91 -0.13 -14.08
C PRO A 144 16.30 1.26 -13.90
#